data_AF-A0A7S3Y619-F1
#
_entry.id   AF-A0A7S3Y619-F1
#
_cell.length_a   1.000
_cell.length_b   1.000
_cell.length_c   1.000
_cell.angle_alpha   90.00
_cell.angle_beta   90.00
_cell.angle_gamma   90.00
#
_symmetry.space_group_name_H-M   'P 1'
#
loop_
_entity.id
_entity.type
_entity.pdbx_description
1 polymer ?
#
loop_
_entity_poly.entity_id
_entity_poly.type
_entity_poly.pdbx_seq_one_letter_code
_entity_poly.pdbx_strand_id
1 'polypeptide(L)'
;AAPQYHFYDGVVLDQYGVPAGRRVGAEERARLAREHAAAKRLMLRKLTRDIHDFLAKVRRAMRPRRAARARVLRRVRRLADGLWGGEARLRCYGSCLTGLDLPSSDVDIVVEGLGVPLRGSGGGG
;
A
#
# COMPACT_ATOMS: atom_id res chain seq x y z
N ALA A 1 -8.83 -9.00 33.13
CA ALA A 1 -8.00 -8.29 32.12
C ALA A 1 -7.29 -7.14 32.82
N ALA A 2 -5.99 -6.95 32.58
CA ALA A 2 -5.25 -5.82 33.13
C ALA A 2 -5.73 -4.50 32.49
N PRO A 3 -5.91 -3.41 33.26
CA PRO A 3 -6.30 -2.12 32.70
C PRO A 3 -5.20 -1.58 31.78
N GLN A 4 -5.59 -1.10 30.59
CA GLN A 4 -4.69 -0.37 29.70
C GLN A 4 -4.61 1.10 30.11
N TYR A 5 -3.40 1.64 30.17
CA TYR A 5 -3.13 3.04 30.45
C TYR A 5 -2.44 3.70 29.26
N HIS A 6 -2.74 4.96 29.05
CA HIS A 6 -2.17 5.80 27.99
C HIS A 6 -1.52 7.02 28.62
N PHE A 7 -0.34 7.41 28.16
CA PHE A 7 0.31 8.64 28.57
C PHE A 7 -0.06 9.76 27.61
N TYR A 8 -0.65 10.84 28.13
CA TYR A 8 -1.03 12.00 27.33
C TYR A 8 -0.70 13.28 28.11
N ASP A 9 0.12 14.14 27.51
CA ASP A 9 0.48 15.46 28.05
C ASP A 9 0.95 15.44 29.52
N GLY A 10 1.85 14.51 29.86
CA GLY A 10 2.36 14.37 31.23
C GLY A 10 1.45 13.59 32.19
N VAL A 11 0.25 13.19 31.77
CA VAL A 11 -0.74 12.51 32.60
C VAL A 11 -0.93 11.06 32.16
N VAL A 12 -0.93 10.14 33.13
CA VAL A 12 -1.32 8.75 32.91
C VAL A 12 -2.84 8.66 32.98
N LEU A 13 -3.48 8.31 31.88
CA LEU A 13 -4.92 8.10 31.77
C LEU A 13 -5.23 6.61 31.66
N ASP A 14 -6.33 6.15 32.24
CA ASP A 14 -6.85 4.82 31.93
C ASP A 14 -7.48 4.77 30.52
N GLN A 15 -7.92 3.59 30.12
CA GLN A 15 -8.62 3.33 28.85
C GLN A 15 -9.94 4.11 28.64
N TYR A 16 -10.39 4.88 29.64
CA TYR A 16 -11.57 5.76 29.59
C TYR A 16 -11.20 7.25 29.66
N GLY A 17 -9.90 7.58 29.68
CA GLY A 17 -9.43 8.97 29.79
C GLY A 17 -9.43 9.52 31.23
N VAL A 18 -9.48 8.66 32.25
CA VAL A 18 -9.44 9.08 33.65
C VAL A 18 -8.00 9.11 34.17
N PRO A 19 -7.53 10.20 34.80
CA PRO A 19 -6.22 10.25 35.43
C PRO A 19 -6.01 9.15 36.46
N ALA A 20 -4.86 8.48 36.40
CA ALA A 20 -4.45 7.46 37.36
C ALA A 20 -4.49 8.03 38.79
N GLY A 21 -5.16 7.32 39.70
CA GLY A 21 -5.33 7.74 41.10
C GLY A 21 -6.62 8.53 41.39
N ARG A 22 -7.34 9.04 40.37
CA ARG A 22 -8.65 9.67 40.58
C ARG A 22 -9.70 8.60 40.88
N ARG A 23 -10.33 8.69 42.05
CA ARG A 23 -11.48 7.82 42.38
C ARG A 23 -12.73 8.33 41.68
N VAL A 24 -13.28 7.50 40.81
CA VAL A 24 -14.50 7.79 40.06
C VAL A 24 -15.56 6.76 40.44
N GLY A 25 -16.80 7.19 40.67
CA GLY A 25 -17.91 6.28 40.99
C GLY A 25 -18.16 5.25 39.87
N ALA A 26 -18.81 4.13 40.19
CA ALA A 26 -19.13 3.09 39.20
C ALA A 26 -20.03 3.63 38.08
N GLU A 27 -21.01 4.46 38.42
CA GLU A 27 -21.93 5.09 37.46
C GLU A 27 -21.19 6.03 36.49
N GLU A 28 -20.30 6.87 37.04
CA GLU A 28 -19.51 7.79 36.25
C GLU A 28 -18.52 7.05 35.32
N ARG A 29 -17.89 5.97 35.80
CA ARG A 29 -17.07 5.10 34.94
C ARG A 29 -17.89 4.45 33.82
N ALA A 30 -19.12 4.01 34.13
CA ALA A 30 -20.02 3.46 33.11
C ALA A 30 -20.43 4.53 32.08
N ARG A 31 -20.62 5.79 32.50
CA ARG A 31 -20.87 6.93 31.59
C ARG A 31 -19.68 7.17 30.68
N LEU A 32 -18.49 7.34 31.23
CA LEU A 32 -17.25 7.56 30.47
C LEU A 32 -16.96 6.41 29.50
N ALA A 33 -17.21 5.16 29.91
CA ALA A 33 -17.07 4.00 29.03
C ALA A 33 -18.02 4.06 27.83
N ARG A 34 -19.29 4.47 28.04
CA ARG A 34 -20.26 4.63 26.95
C ARG A 34 -19.88 5.75 25.99
N GLU A 35 -19.45 6.89 26.53
CA GLU A 35 -19.00 8.05 25.75
C GLU A 35 -17.75 7.72 24.94
N HIS A 36 -16.74 7.12 25.56
CA HIS A 36 -15.53 6.67 24.88
C HIS A 36 -15.84 5.64 23.78
N ALA A 37 -16.71 4.67 24.06
CA ALA A 37 -17.13 3.70 23.06
C ALA A 37 -17.88 4.36 21.89
N ALA A 38 -18.72 5.37 22.16
CA ALA A 38 -19.42 6.12 21.11
C ALA A 38 -18.45 6.95 20.26
N ALA A 39 -17.52 7.67 20.89
CA ALA A 39 -16.48 8.45 20.23
C ALA A 39 -15.59 7.55 19.34
N LYS A 40 -15.14 6.39 19.87
CA LYS A 40 -14.38 5.40 19.12
C LYS A 40 -15.15 4.89 17.91
N ARG A 41 -16.45 4.57 18.05
CA ARG A 41 -17.29 4.14 16.92
C ARG A 41 -17.40 5.23 15.85
N LEU A 42 -17.54 6.49 16.25
CA LEU A 42 -17.61 7.61 15.32
C LEU A 42 -16.29 7.80 14.57
N MET A 43 -15.16 7.76 15.29
CA MET A 43 -13.82 7.86 14.72
C MET A 43 -13.56 6.75 13.71
N LEU A 44 -13.87 5.49 14.06
CA LEU A 44 -13.70 4.35 13.16
C LEU A 44 -14.55 4.49 11.90
N ARG A 45 -15.82 4.93 12.03
CA ARG A 45 -16.69 5.18 10.86
C ARG A 45 -16.13 6.26 9.94
N LYS A 46 -15.60 7.34 10.52
CA LYS A 46 -14.96 8.42 9.75
C LYS A 46 -13.71 7.89 9.03
N LEU A 47 -12.82 7.21 9.75
CA LEU A 47 -11.59 6.64 9.17
C LEU A 47 -11.90 5.68 8.02
N THR A 48 -12.90 4.79 8.18
CA THR A 48 -13.34 3.89 7.11
C THR A 48 -13.78 4.68 5.87
N ARG A 49 -14.58 5.74 6.06
CA ARG A 49 -15.03 6.60 4.94
C ARG A 49 -13.85 7.29 4.26
N ASP A 50 -12.95 7.86 5.04
CA ASP A 50 -11.77 8.56 4.51
C ASP A 50 -10.87 7.61 3.70
N ILE A 51 -10.70 6.35 4.14
CA ILE A 51 -9.99 5.30 3.39
C ILE A 51 -10.68 5.02 2.05
N HIS A 52 -12.00 4.84 2.05
CA HIS A 52 -12.74 4.59 0.82
C HIS A 52 -12.66 5.76 -0.16
N ASP A 53 -12.78 7.00 0.34
CA ASP A 53 -12.67 8.21 -0.46
C ASP A 53 -11.27 8.35 -1.07
N PHE A 54 -10.22 8.07 -0.29
CA PHE A 54 -8.86 8.04 -0.78
C PHE A 54 -8.66 7.00 -1.89
N LEU A 55 -9.10 5.77 -1.68
CA LEU A 55 -8.98 4.70 -2.68
C LEU A 55 -9.74 5.03 -3.97
N ALA A 56 -10.93 5.63 -3.86
CA ALA A 56 -11.69 6.07 -5.03
C ALA A 56 -10.93 7.13 -5.84
N LYS A 57 -10.33 8.12 -5.15
CA LYS A 57 -9.50 9.17 -5.78
C LYS A 57 -8.28 8.56 -6.47
N VAL A 58 -7.56 7.66 -5.79
CA VAL A 58 -6.39 6.96 -6.36
C VAL A 58 -6.79 6.17 -7.61
N ARG A 59 -7.84 5.36 -7.55
CA ARG A 59 -8.33 4.57 -8.71
C ARG A 59 -8.66 5.46 -9.91
N ARG A 60 -9.32 6.59 -9.68
CA ARG A 60 -9.65 7.56 -10.74
C ARG A 60 -8.40 8.14 -11.37
N ALA A 61 -7.42 8.54 -10.55
CA ALA A 61 -6.15 9.07 -11.03
C ALA A 61 -5.31 8.03 -11.78
N MET A 62 -5.39 6.76 -11.38
CA MET A 62 -4.64 5.66 -11.98
C MET A 62 -5.13 5.24 -13.36
N ARG A 63 -6.41 5.41 -13.68
CA ARG A 63 -7.00 4.98 -14.97
C ARG A 63 -6.23 5.52 -16.19
N PRO A 64 -6.01 6.84 -16.35
CA PRO A 64 -5.22 7.35 -17.49
C PRO A 64 -3.74 6.94 -17.42
N ARG A 65 -3.17 6.78 -16.21
CA ARG A 65 -1.77 6.37 -16.03
C ARG A 65 -1.55 4.93 -16.47
N ARG A 66 -2.42 4.00 -16.11
CA ARG A 66 -2.37 2.60 -16.57
C ARG A 66 -2.49 2.50 -18.10
N ALA A 67 -3.36 3.31 -18.71
CA ALA A 67 -3.45 3.37 -20.16
C ALA A 67 -2.15 3.89 -20.80
N ALA A 68 -1.52 4.92 -20.21
CA ALA A 68 -0.23 5.43 -20.67
C ALA A 68 0.90 4.40 -20.50
N ARG A 69 0.96 3.71 -19.35
CA ARG A 69 1.92 2.62 -19.09
C ARG A 69 1.76 1.49 -20.10
N ALA A 70 0.54 1.06 -20.39
CA ALA A 70 0.28 0.05 -21.41
C ALA A 70 0.78 0.47 -22.80
N ARG A 71 0.67 1.76 -23.17
CA ARG A 71 1.25 2.29 -24.43
C ARG A 71 2.77 2.23 -24.41
N VAL A 72 3.40 2.63 -23.31
CA VAL A 72 4.86 2.57 -23.14
C VAL A 72 5.36 1.14 -23.24
N LEU A 73 4.74 0.20 -22.51
CA LEU A 73 5.09 -1.22 -22.54
C LEU A 73 5.00 -1.82 -23.95
N ARG A 74 3.95 -1.48 -24.72
CA ARG A 74 3.87 -1.90 -26.13
C ARG A 74 4.98 -1.31 -26.99
N ARG A 75 5.41 -0.08 -26.73
CA ARG A 75 6.51 0.55 -27.48
C ARG A 75 7.84 -0.09 -27.13
N VAL A 76 8.12 -0.28 -25.83
CA VAL A 76 9.34 -0.96 -25.37
C VAL A 76 9.39 -2.39 -25.91
N ARG A 77 8.24 -3.10 -25.93
CA ARG A 77 8.13 -4.42 -26.52
C ARG A 77 8.59 -4.45 -27.98
N ARG A 78 8.05 -3.56 -28.82
CA ARG A 78 8.43 -3.49 -30.24
C ARG A 78 9.90 -3.14 -30.44
N LEU A 79 10.45 -2.27 -29.59
CA LEU A 79 11.88 -1.94 -29.62
C LEU A 79 12.74 -3.16 -29.27
N ALA A 80 12.38 -3.88 -28.21
CA ALA A 80 13.08 -5.11 -27.85
C ALA A 80 12.99 -6.16 -28.96
N ASP A 81 11.82 -6.35 -29.55
CA ASP A 81 11.65 -7.29 -30.67
C ASP A 81 12.53 -6.90 -31.87
N GLY A 82 12.65 -5.60 -32.19
CA GLY A 82 13.52 -5.12 -33.25
C GLY A 82 15.02 -5.28 -32.96
N LEU A 83 15.43 -5.16 -31.68
CA LEU A 83 16.83 -5.31 -31.27
C LEU A 83 17.28 -6.78 -31.19
N TRP A 84 16.36 -7.69 -30.85
CA TRP A 84 16.67 -9.10 -30.57
C TRP A 84 15.86 -10.08 -31.42
N GLY A 85 15.65 -9.75 -32.69
CA GLY A 85 15.13 -10.69 -33.69
C GLY A 85 13.73 -11.25 -33.40
N GLY A 86 12.91 -10.57 -32.60
CA GLY A 86 11.56 -10.99 -32.24
C GLY A 86 11.47 -12.04 -31.12
N GLU A 87 12.60 -12.51 -30.58
CA GLU A 87 12.61 -13.56 -29.54
C GLU A 87 12.54 -13.00 -28.11
N ALA A 88 12.79 -11.70 -27.95
CA ALA A 88 12.70 -11.05 -26.64
C ALA A 88 11.34 -11.35 -26.00
N ARG A 89 11.24 -11.40 -24.67
CA ARG A 89 9.98 -11.47 -23.89
C ARG A 89 9.96 -10.31 -22.90
N LEU A 90 8.85 -9.59 -22.79
CA LEU A 90 8.73 -8.45 -21.87
C LEU A 90 7.73 -8.78 -20.76
N ARG A 91 8.17 -8.71 -19.51
CA ARG A 91 7.32 -8.95 -18.32
C ARG A 91 7.32 -7.73 -17.41
N CYS A 92 6.16 -7.39 -16.87
CA CYS A 92 6.05 -6.37 -15.82
C CYS A 92 6.22 -7.01 -14.44
N TYR A 93 6.83 -6.28 -13.52
CA TYR A 93 7.02 -6.68 -12.13
C TYR A 93 6.59 -5.57 -11.18
N GLY A 94 6.69 -5.85 -9.88
CA GLY A 94 6.50 -4.86 -8.82
C GLY A 94 5.06 -4.38 -8.69
N SER A 95 4.93 -3.11 -8.29
CA SER A 95 3.64 -2.48 -7.97
C SER A 95 2.66 -2.47 -9.16
N CYS A 96 3.19 -2.41 -10.38
CA CYS A 96 2.40 -2.48 -11.61
C CYS A 96 1.74 -3.85 -11.82
N LEU A 97 2.40 -4.94 -11.37
CA LEU A 97 1.87 -6.30 -11.49
C LEU A 97 0.82 -6.58 -10.40
N THR A 98 1.07 -6.13 -9.17
CA THR A 98 0.18 -6.41 -8.02
C THR A 98 -1.03 -5.48 -7.95
N GLY A 99 -1.07 -4.43 -8.78
CA GLY A 99 -2.14 -3.43 -8.78
C GLY A 99 -2.09 -2.48 -7.57
N LEU A 100 -0.97 -2.48 -6.84
CA LEU A 100 -0.67 -1.58 -5.73
C LEU A 100 0.12 -0.34 -6.21
N ASP A 101 0.09 -0.08 -7.50
CA ASP A 101 0.76 1.06 -8.12
C ASP A 101 0.06 2.38 -7.81
N LEU A 102 0.88 3.39 -7.50
CA LEU A 102 0.46 4.78 -7.35
C LEU A 102 0.75 5.57 -8.63
N PRO A 103 0.14 6.76 -8.81
CA PRO A 103 0.33 7.56 -10.01
C PRO A 103 1.78 7.96 -10.25
N SER A 104 2.56 8.10 -9.17
CA SER A 104 3.99 8.41 -9.17
C SER A 104 4.90 7.19 -9.23
N SER A 105 4.36 5.97 -9.13
CA SER A 105 5.19 4.76 -9.19
C SER A 105 5.87 4.61 -10.55
N ASP A 106 7.10 4.14 -10.53
CA ASP A 106 7.82 3.72 -11.73
C ASP A 106 7.22 2.42 -12.31
N VAL A 107 7.69 2.04 -13.50
CA VAL A 107 7.28 0.81 -14.19
C VAL A 107 8.46 -0.14 -14.29
N ASP A 108 8.43 -1.18 -13.46
CA ASP A 108 9.45 -2.21 -13.44
C ASP A 108 9.19 -3.25 -14.53
N ILE A 109 10.18 -3.45 -15.41
CA ILE A 109 10.11 -4.41 -16.52
C ILE A 109 11.35 -5.29 -16.58
N VAL A 110 11.15 -6.51 -17.04
CA VAL A 110 12.21 -7.48 -17.35
C VAL A 110 12.13 -7.82 -18.83
N VAL A 111 13.29 -7.82 -19.49
CA VAL A 111 13.44 -8.31 -20.87
C VAL A 111 14.17 -9.64 -20.82
N GLU A 112 13.51 -10.70 -21.27
CA GLU A 112 14.01 -12.08 -21.27
C GLU A 112 14.23 -12.55 -22.72
N GLY A 113 14.80 -13.75 -22.90
CA GLY A 113 15.00 -14.33 -24.24
C GLY A 113 16.11 -13.67 -25.05
N LEU A 114 16.95 -12.87 -24.38
CA LEU A 114 18.15 -12.31 -24.97
C LEU A 114 19.18 -13.43 -24.99
N GLY A 115 19.17 -14.23 -26.06
CA GLY A 115 20.18 -15.26 -26.29
C GLY A 115 21.56 -14.62 -26.36
N VAL A 116 22.21 -14.45 -25.21
CA VAL A 116 23.64 -14.17 -25.17
C VAL A 116 24.30 -15.52 -25.47
N PRO A 117 24.97 -15.70 -26.61
CA PRO A 117 25.84 -16.86 -26.75
C PRO A 117 26.87 -16.72 -25.64
N LEU A 118 26.92 -17.69 -24.72
CA LEU A 118 28.02 -17.80 -23.77
C LEU A 118 29.28 -18.00 -24.61
N ARG A 119 29.99 -16.90 -24.91
CA ARG A 119 31.31 -16.97 -25.54
C ARG A 119 32.26 -17.61 -24.52
N GLY A 120 32.42 -18.93 -24.59
CA GLY A 120 33.44 -19.63 -23.81
C GLY A 120 33.09 -21.05 -23.41
N SER A 121 33.09 -21.98 -24.36
CA SER A 121 33.77 -23.27 -24.18
C SER A 121 34.07 -23.85 -25.56
N GLY A 122 35.07 -23.26 -26.23
CA GLY A 122 35.77 -23.98 -27.27
C GLY A 122 36.52 -25.15 -26.65
N GLY A 123 35.97 -26.35 -26.78
CA GLY A 123 36.70 -27.61 -26.84
C GLY A 123 36.00 -28.38 -27.96
N GLY A 124 36.57 -28.60 -29.14
CA GLY A 124 37.97 -28.90 -29.42
C GLY A 124 38.09 -30.41 -29.51
N GLY A 125 38.00 -30.95 -30.73
CA GLY A 125 38.32 -32.35 -31.05
C GLY A 125 37.18 -33.33 -30.92
#